data_AF-A0A914HHM8-F1
#
_entry.id   AF-A0A914HHM8-F1
#
_cell.length_a   1.000
_cell.length_b   1.000
_cell.length_c   1.000
_cell.angle_alpha   90.00
_cell.angle_beta   90.00
_cell.angle_gamma   90.00
#
_symmetry.space_group_name_H-M   'P 1'
#
loop_
_entity.id
_entity.type
_entity.pdbx_description
1 polymer ?
#
loop_
_entity_poly.entity_id
_entity_poly.type
_entity_poly.pdbx_seq_one_letter_code
_entity_poly.pdbx_strand_id
1 'polypeptide(L)'
;MLSCFHRIIELKKYGHICFRIMEIDPTTEQSKINTRTLPKSQKWWKSAPTTRPVTNNAKLKSTWERKMHEKSMREQTRAMQADIRQRLTDERTARVQARKAREERRKSNERKAEVVQVIRNTAKLKRMKRKQLRTTVQMRDLTAGGERVEQKASNNQN
;
A
#
# COMPACT_ATOMS: atom_id res chain seq x y z
N MET A 1 -42.10 23.21 -14.11
CA MET A 1 -40.66 22.87 -14.25
C MET A 1 -39.99 23.24 -12.94
N LEU A 2 -39.97 22.29 -12.02
CA LEU A 2 -39.68 22.48 -10.60
C LEU A 2 -38.21 22.85 -10.37
N SER A 3 -38.05 24.06 -9.84
CA SER A 3 -37.19 24.40 -8.69
C SER A 3 -35.77 23.84 -8.69
N CYS A 4 -34.95 24.50 -9.51
CA CYS A 4 -33.59 24.84 -9.16
C CYS A 4 -33.54 25.63 -7.84
N PHE A 5 -32.64 25.23 -6.94
CA PHE A 5 -32.07 26.01 -5.84
C PHE A 5 -33.04 26.49 -4.75
N HIS A 6 -33.07 25.76 -3.62
CA HIS A 6 -32.45 26.20 -2.35
C HIS A 6 -32.66 25.13 -1.27
N ARG A 7 -31.64 25.00 -0.40
CA ARG A 7 -31.62 24.31 0.90
C ARG A 7 -31.53 22.78 0.83
N ILE A 8 -30.43 22.13 1.20
CA ILE A 8 -29.73 22.13 2.50
C ILE A 8 -30.73 21.87 3.63
N ILE A 9 -30.65 20.64 4.17
CA ILE A 9 -31.33 20.05 5.35
C ILE A 9 -32.51 19.13 4.98
N GLU A 10 -32.48 17.93 5.57
CA GLU A 10 -33.41 16.77 5.42
C GLU A 10 -33.21 15.97 4.12
N LEU A 11 -32.82 14.69 4.12
CA LEU A 11 -33.33 13.57 4.92
C LEU A 11 -32.24 12.52 5.14
N LYS A 12 -31.69 12.48 6.37
CA LYS A 12 -31.18 11.23 6.95
C LYS A 12 -32.39 10.40 7.36
N LYS A 13 -32.88 9.54 6.48
CA LYS A 13 -33.80 8.46 6.83
C LYS A 13 -33.50 7.27 5.93
N TYR A 14 -33.39 6.11 6.56
CA TYR A 14 -33.07 4.78 6.02
C TYR A 14 -31.57 4.45 5.91
N GLY A 15 -31.10 3.82 6.98
CA GLY A 15 -29.75 3.28 7.12
C GLY A 15 -29.57 2.63 8.49
N HIS A 16 -30.49 1.75 8.87
CA HIS A 16 -30.27 0.76 9.92
C HIS A 16 -29.01 -0.04 9.58
N ILE A 17 -27.96 0.09 10.38
CA ILE A 17 -27.35 -1.01 11.12
C ILE A 17 -26.85 -0.36 12.40
N CYS A 18 -27.65 -0.55 13.45
CA CYS A 18 -27.31 -0.19 14.82
C CYS A 18 -26.06 -1.00 15.17
N PHE A 19 -24.89 -0.36 15.06
CA PHE A 19 -23.65 -0.88 15.61
C PHE A 19 -23.85 -0.84 17.13
N ARG A 20 -24.31 -1.97 17.66
CA ARG A 20 -24.46 -2.26 19.08
C ARG A 20 -23.07 -2.27 19.69
N ILE A 21 -22.51 -1.08 19.89
CA ILE A 21 -21.59 -0.84 20.99
C ILE A 21 -22.44 -1.15 22.21
N MET A 22 -22.19 -2.30 22.84
CA MET A 22 -22.54 -2.42 24.25
C MET A 22 -21.80 -1.28 24.93
N GLU A 23 -22.54 -0.20 25.23
CA GLU A 23 -22.23 0.63 26.37
C GLU A 23 -22.13 -0.34 27.55
N ILE A 24 -20.91 -0.57 27.99
CA ILE A 24 -20.66 -1.21 29.26
C ILE A 24 -21.05 -0.14 30.28
N ASP A 25 -22.20 -0.32 30.90
CA ASP A 25 -22.67 0.50 32.01
C ASP A 25 -21.57 0.59 33.09
N PRO A 26 -21.06 1.78 33.46
CA PRO A 26 -20.11 1.91 34.56
C PRO A 26 -20.86 1.92 35.90
N THR A 27 -21.62 0.86 36.19
CA THR A 27 -22.43 0.77 37.41
C THR A 27 -22.47 -0.65 37.94
N THR A 28 -21.31 -1.24 38.22
CA THR A 28 -21.19 -2.23 39.31
C THR A 28 -19.77 -2.27 39.86
N GLU A 29 -19.36 -1.22 40.58
CA GLU A 29 -18.38 -1.38 41.66
C GLU A 29 -18.84 -0.59 42.88
N GLN A 30 -19.94 -1.06 43.49
CA GLN A 30 -20.08 -0.90 44.94
C GLN A 30 -19.02 -1.80 45.57
N SER A 31 -17.82 -1.25 45.70
CA SER A 31 -16.74 -1.84 46.48
C SER A 31 -17.29 -2.20 47.86
N LYS A 32 -17.12 -3.47 48.24
CA LYS A 32 -17.42 -3.96 49.58
C LYS A 32 -16.61 -3.13 50.57
N ILE A 33 -17.26 -2.19 51.25
CA ILE A 33 -16.68 -1.45 52.35
C ILE A 33 -16.33 -2.49 53.42
N ASN A 34 -15.03 -2.72 53.58
CA ASN A 34 -14.48 -3.62 54.58
C ASN A 34 -14.98 -3.15 55.95
N THR A 35 -15.74 -4.00 56.66
CA THR A 35 -16.45 -3.68 57.91
C THR A 35 -15.53 -3.57 59.13
N ARG A 36 -14.28 -3.13 58.95
CA ARG A 36 -13.44 -2.66 60.06
C ARG A 36 -13.55 -1.15 60.15
N THR A 37 -14.00 -0.70 61.31
CA THR A 37 -14.19 0.69 61.73
C THR A 37 -13.11 1.63 61.17
N LEU A 38 -13.55 2.58 60.34
CA LEU A 38 -12.68 3.65 59.84
C LEU A 38 -12.23 4.53 61.02
N PRO A 39 -10.95 4.92 61.11
CA PRO A 39 -10.52 5.93 62.07
C PRO A 39 -11.16 7.27 61.72
N LYS A 40 -11.44 8.08 62.74
CA LYS A 40 -12.23 9.33 62.62
C LYS A 40 -11.64 10.37 61.66
N SER A 41 -10.35 10.25 61.32
CA SER A 41 -9.64 11.15 60.40
C SER A 41 -9.72 10.77 58.92
N GLN A 42 -10.33 9.63 58.55
CA GLN A 42 -10.40 9.11 57.16
C GLN A 42 -9.04 9.00 56.42
N LYS A 43 -7.91 9.20 57.10
CA LYS A 43 -6.57 9.15 56.50
C LYS A 43 -5.75 8.05 57.16
N TRP A 44 -5.35 7.09 56.34
CA TRP A 44 -4.43 6.01 56.69
C TRP A 44 -3.06 6.35 56.06
N TRP A 45 -1.98 6.21 56.84
CA TRP A 45 -0.64 6.69 56.47
C TRP A 45 0.18 5.70 55.63
N LYS A 46 -0.35 4.50 55.37
CA LYS A 46 0.22 3.51 54.43
C LYS A 46 -0.74 3.39 53.24
N SER A 47 -0.65 2.39 52.40
CA SER A 47 -1.81 1.87 51.64
C SER A 47 -2.02 0.43 52.11
N ALA A 48 -3.25 -0.09 52.08
CA ALA A 48 -3.42 -1.51 52.36
C ALA A 48 -2.59 -2.27 51.31
N PRO A 49 -1.69 -3.19 51.69
CA PRO A 49 -0.97 -3.98 50.70
C PRO A 49 -2.02 -4.74 49.89
N THR A 50 -2.11 -4.45 48.59
CA THR A 50 -2.92 -5.22 47.65
C THR A 50 -2.30 -6.61 47.55
N THR A 51 -2.60 -7.45 48.53
CA THR A 51 -2.25 -8.86 48.49
C THR A 51 -3.19 -9.45 47.45
N ARG A 52 -2.73 -9.51 46.20
CA ARG A 52 -3.44 -10.23 45.14
C ARG A 52 -3.67 -11.63 45.67
N PRO A 53 -4.90 -12.19 45.63
CA PRO A 53 -5.07 -13.59 45.96
C PRO A 53 -4.16 -14.36 45.03
N VAL A 54 -3.13 -15.00 45.59
CA VAL A 54 -2.35 -15.99 44.88
C VAL A 54 -3.32 -17.14 44.69
N THR A 55 -4.08 -17.09 43.59
CA THR A 55 -4.82 -18.25 43.13
C THR A 55 -3.75 -19.28 42.83
N ASN A 56 -3.54 -20.19 43.78
CA ASN A 56 -2.77 -21.40 43.59
C ASN A 56 -3.54 -22.25 42.59
N ASN A 57 -3.52 -21.81 41.32
CA ASN A 57 -3.90 -22.60 40.18
C ASN A 57 -2.78 -23.63 40.04
N ALA A 58 -2.74 -24.60 40.96
CA ALA A 58 -2.08 -25.86 40.71
C ALA A 58 -2.60 -26.28 39.35
N LYS A 59 -1.71 -26.25 38.34
CA LYS A 59 -2.08 -26.48 36.95
C LYS A 59 -2.83 -27.81 36.92
N LEU A 60 -4.16 -27.78 36.83
CA LEU A 60 -4.95 -28.98 36.67
C LEU A 60 -4.35 -29.69 35.46
N LYS A 61 -3.76 -30.88 35.69
CA LYS A 61 -3.04 -31.61 34.65
C LYS A 61 -4.02 -31.76 33.49
N SER A 62 -3.75 -31.09 32.38
CA SER A 62 -4.60 -31.23 31.20
C SER A 62 -4.57 -32.67 30.74
N THR A 63 -5.73 -33.20 30.37
CA THR A 63 -5.81 -34.51 29.72
C THR A 63 -5.00 -34.48 28.43
N TRP A 64 -4.49 -35.64 28.02
CA TRP A 64 -3.70 -35.78 26.81
C TRP A 64 -4.46 -35.28 25.57
N GLU A 65 -5.75 -35.61 25.49
CA GLU A 65 -6.65 -35.16 24.42
C GLU A 65 -6.70 -33.64 24.30
N ARG A 66 -6.82 -32.91 25.43
CA ARG A 66 -6.79 -31.44 25.43
C ARG A 66 -5.47 -30.90 24.89
N LYS A 67 -4.34 -31.52 25.24
CA LYS A 67 -3.02 -31.12 24.73
C LYS A 67 -2.90 -31.35 23.23
N MET A 68 -3.43 -32.47 22.72
CA MET A 68 -3.42 -32.80 21.29
C MET A 68 -4.30 -31.85 20.49
N HIS A 69 -5.49 -31.53 21.01
CA HIS A 69 -6.38 -30.53 20.41
C HIS A 69 -5.71 -29.15 20.35
N GLU A 70 -5.12 -28.68 21.46
CA GLU A 70 -4.39 -27.40 21.49
C GLU A 70 -3.17 -27.40 20.55
N LYS A 71 -2.49 -28.53 20.39
CA LYS A 71 -1.38 -28.67 19.45
C LYS A 71 -1.88 -28.53 18.01
N SER A 72 -2.94 -29.24 17.65
CA SER A 72 -3.60 -29.16 16.33
C SER A 72 -4.05 -27.73 16.01
N MET A 73 -4.76 -27.07 16.95
CA MET A 73 -5.21 -25.68 16.77
C MET A 73 -4.04 -24.71 16.58
N ARG A 74 -2.94 -24.91 17.30
CA ARG A 74 -1.74 -24.09 17.17
C ARG A 74 -1.05 -24.31 15.82
N GLU A 75 -0.99 -25.55 15.34
CA GLU A 75 -0.44 -25.88 14.03
C GLU A 75 -1.26 -25.26 12.90
N GLN A 76 -2.59 -25.37 12.96
CA GLN A 76 -3.50 -24.73 12.01
C GLN A 76 -3.33 -23.21 11.98
N THR A 77 -3.26 -22.59 13.17
CA THR A 77 -3.03 -21.13 13.27
C THR A 77 -1.69 -20.73 12.67
N ARG A 78 -0.62 -21.51 12.90
CA ARG A 78 0.71 -21.26 12.33
C ARG A 78 0.72 -21.39 10.81
N ALA A 79 0.05 -22.40 10.27
CA ALA A 79 -0.10 -22.57 8.82
C ALA A 79 -0.80 -21.36 8.20
N MET A 80 -1.93 -20.94 8.76
CA MET A 80 -2.66 -19.75 8.29
C MET A 80 -1.81 -18.48 8.36
N GLN A 81 -1.03 -18.29 9.43
CA GLN A 81 -0.12 -17.16 9.54
C GLN A 81 1.01 -17.21 8.49
N ALA A 82 1.54 -18.39 8.20
CA ALA A 82 2.56 -18.58 7.18
C ALA A 82 2.01 -18.23 5.78
N ASP A 83 0.81 -18.71 5.45
CA ASP A 83 0.14 -18.40 4.18
C ASP A 83 -0.09 -16.90 3.99
N ILE A 84 -0.54 -16.21 5.05
CA ILE A 84 -0.74 -14.75 5.01
C ILE A 84 0.59 -14.03 4.78
N ARG A 85 1.66 -14.43 5.47
CA ARG A 85 2.99 -13.83 5.28
C ARG A 85 3.50 -14.05 3.87
N GLN A 86 3.33 -15.26 3.34
CA GLN A 86 3.76 -15.61 1.98
C GLN A 86 3.03 -14.76 0.93
N ARG A 87 1.70 -14.62 1.05
CA ARG A 87 0.92 -13.76 0.13
C ARG A 87 1.42 -12.32 0.15
N LEU A 88 1.69 -11.77 1.34
CA LEU A 88 2.21 -10.40 1.48
C LEU A 88 3.62 -10.26 0.88
N THR A 89 4.49 -11.25 1.04
CA THR A 89 5.82 -11.23 0.42
C THR A 89 5.74 -11.35 -1.10
N ASP A 90 4.84 -12.17 -1.62
CA ASP A 90 4.65 -12.38 -3.05
C ASP A 90 4.10 -11.10 -3.71
N GLU A 91 3.12 -10.46 -3.07
CA GLU A 91 2.62 -9.15 -3.54
C GLU A 91 3.71 -8.08 -3.53
N ARG A 92 4.54 -8.03 -2.48
CA ARG A 92 5.63 -7.05 -2.38
C ARG A 92 6.68 -7.29 -3.46
N THR A 93 7.09 -8.54 -3.66
CA THR A 93 8.09 -8.90 -4.67
C THR A 93 7.56 -8.65 -6.08
N ALA A 94 6.31 -8.99 -6.38
CA ALA A 94 5.66 -8.69 -7.65
C ALA A 94 5.61 -7.18 -7.94
N ARG A 95 5.27 -6.35 -6.94
CA ARG A 95 5.30 -4.88 -7.08
C ARG A 95 6.69 -4.36 -7.39
N VAL A 96 7.72 -4.88 -6.71
CA VAL A 96 9.12 -4.50 -6.94
C VAL A 96 9.58 -4.92 -8.33
N GLN A 97 9.27 -6.15 -8.76
CA GLN A 97 9.58 -6.66 -10.09
C GLN A 97 8.89 -5.84 -11.19
N ALA A 98 7.61 -5.51 -11.02
CA ALA A 98 6.88 -4.67 -11.96
C ALA A 98 7.49 -3.26 -12.09
N ARG A 99 7.95 -2.68 -10.96
CA ARG A 99 8.67 -1.40 -10.97
C ARG A 99 10.00 -1.51 -11.72
N LYS A 100 10.81 -2.53 -11.42
CA LYS A 100 12.09 -2.77 -12.11
C LYS A 100 11.90 -2.95 -13.61
N ALA A 101 10.92 -3.76 -14.02
CA ALA A 101 10.58 -3.95 -15.43
C ALA A 101 10.14 -2.63 -16.09
N ARG A 102 9.37 -1.78 -15.41
CA ARG A 102 8.99 -0.45 -15.93
C ARG A 102 10.21 0.46 -16.09
N GLU A 103 11.12 0.46 -15.12
CA GLU A 103 12.37 1.22 -15.18
C GLU A 103 13.28 0.73 -16.31
N GLU A 104 13.40 -0.57 -16.53
CA GLU A 104 14.14 -1.16 -17.65
C GLU A 104 13.53 -0.79 -19.00
N ARG A 105 12.20 -0.85 -19.14
CA ARG A 105 11.52 -0.37 -20.36
C ARG A 105 11.76 1.11 -20.58
N ARG A 106 11.74 1.92 -19.52
CA ARG A 106 12.03 3.36 -19.61
C ARG A 106 13.46 3.60 -20.09
N LYS A 107 14.46 2.94 -19.49
CA LYS A 107 15.87 3.01 -19.92
C LYS A 107 16.05 2.53 -21.37
N SER A 108 15.36 1.47 -21.77
CA SER A 108 15.39 1.00 -23.17
C SER A 108 14.74 2.01 -24.12
N ASN A 109 13.64 2.65 -23.71
CA ASN A 109 12.99 3.68 -24.51
C ASN A 109 13.85 4.95 -24.60
N GLU A 110 14.56 5.31 -23.53
CA GLU A 110 15.53 6.41 -23.53
C GLU A 110 16.67 6.13 -24.52
N ARG A 111 17.28 4.94 -24.47
CA ARG A 111 18.29 4.50 -25.45
C ARG A 111 17.75 4.51 -26.88
N LYS A 112 16.52 4.04 -27.11
CA LYS A 112 15.89 4.05 -28.45
C LYS A 112 15.50 5.45 -28.92
N ALA A 113 15.13 6.35 -28.01
CA ALA A 113 14.79 7.74 -28.31
C ALA A 113 16.05 8.60 -28.59
N GLU A 114 17.19 8.20 -28.02
CA GLU A 114 18.49 8.78 -28.36
C GLU A 114 18.90 8.47 -29.80
N VAL A 115 18.56 7.27 -30.30
CA VAL A 115 18.75 6.90 -31.71
C VAL A 115 17.79 7.69 -32.59
N VAL A 116 18.28 8.81 -33.13
CA VAL A 116 17.50 9.72 -33.97
C VAL A 116 17.73 9.42 -35.45
N GLN A 117 16.65 9.47 -36.23
CA GLN A 117 16.73 9.39 -37.68
C GLN A 117 17.26 10.70 -38.25
N VAL A 118 18.43 10.65 -38.89
CA VAL A 118 18.98 11.80 -39.61
C VAL A 118 18.11 12.11 -40.83
N ILE A 119 17.43 13.26 -40.82
CA ILE A 119 16.60 13.71 -41.94
C ILE A 119 17.49 14.36 -43.00
N ARG A 120 17.88 13.59 -44.02
CA ARG A 120 18.72 14.09 -45.12
C ARG A 120 17.99 14.97 -46.13
N ASN A 121 16.68 14.78 -46.31
CA ASN A 121 15.90 15.49 -47.33
C ASN A 121 15.16 16.71 -46.73
N THR A 122 15.57 17.91 -47.14
CA THR A 122 15.03 19.19 -46.66
C THR A 122 13.63 19.50 -47.21
N ALA A 123 13.24 18.95 -48.36
CA ALA A 123 11.88 19.12 -48.90
C ALA A 123 10.84 18.41 -48.03
N LYS A 124 11.24 17.34 -47.33
CA LYS A 124 10.37 16.61 -46.38
C LYS A 124 10.00 17.49 -45.18
N LEU A 125 10.93 18.29 -44.67
CA LEU A 125 10.69 19.22 -43.57
C LEU A 125 9.69 20.32 -43.96
N LYS A 126 9.80 20.85 -45.18
CA LYS A 126 8.91 21.91 -45.68
C LYS A 126 7.47 21.44 -45.89
N ARG A 127 7.25 20.14 -46.14
CA ARG A 127 5.92 19.53 -46.34
C ARG A 127 5.25 19.07 -45.05
N MET A 128 5.98 18.98 -43.94
CA MET A 128 5.46 18.47 -42.67
C MET A 128 4.66 19.52 -41.90
N LYS A 129 3.65 19.06 -41.15
CA LYS A 129 2.83 19.91 -40.28
C LYS A 129 3.67 20.49 -39.15
N ARG A 130 3.41 21.76 -38.79
CA ARG A 130 4.15 22.53 -37.77
C ARG A 130 4.28 21.83 -36.40
N LYS A 131 3.27 21.04 -35.99
CA LYS A 131 3.31 20.24 -34.74
C LYS A 131 4.34 19.12 -34.80
N GLN A 132 4.48 18.46 -35.95
CA GLN A 132 5.40 17.34 -36.14
C GLN A 132 6.85 17.84 -36.20
N LEU A 133 7.09 19.00 -36.82
CA LEU A 133 8.40 19.66 -36.84
C LEU A 133 8.94 19.95 -35.43
N ARG A 134 8.09 20.41 -34.50
CA ARG A 134 8.48 20.66 -33.10
C ARG A 134 8.92 19.38 -32.36
N THR A 135 8.40 18.22 -32.76
CA THR A 135 8.71 16.94 -32.11
C THR A 135 9.89 16.23 -32.79
N THR A 136 9.99 16.29 -34.12
CA THR A 136 10.99 15.53 -34.89
C THR A 136 12.27 16.32 -35.16
N VAL A 137 12.19 17.65 -35.26
CA VAL A 137 13.34 18.52 -35.54
C VAL A 137 13.90 19.02 -34.22
N GLN A 138 14.62 18.15 -33.53
CA GLN A 138 15.52 18.56 -32.46
C GLN A 138 16.90 18.78 -33.10
N MET A 139 17.49 19.97 -32.94
CA MET A 139 18.86 20.21 -33.39
C MET A 139 19.81 19.45 -32.47
N ARG A 140 20.33 18.32 -32.95
CA ARG A 140 21.50 17.66 -32.37
C ARG A 140 22.65 17.91 -33.34
N ASP A 141 23.75 18.44 -32.85
CA ASP A 141 24.95 18.66 -33.65
C ASP A 141 25.50 17.29 -34.07
N LEU A 142 25.31 16.93 -35.33
CA LEU A 142 26.06 15.84 -35.94
C LEU A 142 27.45 16.40 -36.18
N THR A 143 28.37 16.14 -35.26
CA THR A 143 29.79 16.45 -35.47
C THR A 143 30.23 15.78 -36.78
N ALA A 144 30.84 16.61 -37.62
CA ALA A 144 31.26 16.37 -39.00
C ALA A 144 31.52 14.90 -39.38
N GLY A 145 30.76 14.38 -40.34
CA GLY A 145 30.96 13.03 -40.87
C GLY A 145 30.03 12.72 -42.04
N GLY A 146 29.91 13.65 -42.99
CA GLY A 146 29.19 13.45 -44.24
C GLY A 146 30.18 13.27 -45.38
N GLU A 147 30.81 12.10 -45.48
CA GLU A 147 31.48 11.70 -46.72
C GLU A 147 30.44 11.70 -47.83
N ARG A 148 30.64 12.57 -48.82
CA ARG A 148 29.89 12.53 -50.08
C ARG A 148 30.21 11.20 -50.73
N VAL A 149 29.28 10.25 -50.69
CA VAL A 149 29.28 9.11 -51.62
C VAL A 149 29.05 9.70 -53.01
N GLU A 150 30.14 10.09 -53.66
CA GLU A 150 30.17 10.43 -55.06
C GLU A 150 29.64 9.23 -55.84
N GLN A 151 28.60 9.50 -56.63
CA GLN A 151 28.00 8.53 -57.53
C GLN A 151 29.10 8.09 -58.50
N LYS A 152 29.50 6.82 -58.46
CA LYS A 152 30.15 6.17 -59.60
C LYS A 152 29.14 6.07 -60.73
N ALA A 153 28.86 7.21 -61.36
CA ALA A 153 28.37 7.28 -62.72
C ALA A 153 29.59 7.35 -63.65
N SER A 154 30.47 6.36 -63.59
CA SER A 154 31.44 6.13 -64.64
C SER A 154 30.79 5.20 -65.67
N ASN A 155 30.21 5.85 -66.67
CA ASN A 155 30.44 5.53 -68.06
C ASN A 155 30.30 4.05 -68.47
N ASN A 156 29.07 3.64 -68.81
CA ASN A 156 28.87 2.56 -69.75
C ASN A 156 28.39 3.16 -71.08
N GLN A 157 29.33 3.76 -71.79
CA GLN A 157 29.27 3.95 -73.23
C GLN A 157 30.41 3.12 -73.83
N ASN A 158 30.08 1.90 -74.24
CA ASN A 158 30.51 1.26 -75.48
C ASN A 158 29.72 -0.04 -75.69
#